data_AF-A0AAU1DCW5-F1
#
_entry.id   AF-A0AAU1DCW5-F1
#
_cell.length_a   1.000
_cell.length_b   1.000
_cell.length_c   1.000
_cell.angle_alpha   90.00
_cell.angle_beta   90.00
_cell.angle_gamma   90.00
#
_symmetry.space_group_name_H-M   'P 1'
#
loop_
_entity.id
_entity.type
_entity.pdbx_description
1 polymer ?
#
loop_
_entity_poly.entity_id
_entity_poly.type
_entity_poly.pdbx_seq_one_letter_code
_entity_poly.pdbx_strand_id
1 'polypeptide(L)'
;MHTVAVLALDQVIPFDLSTPIEVFARTRLPDGRPGYQVRVCAEQPDIDAGAFSLRAPWGLDGLEGADTIIVPGTADPAAPLTPAVRDALRAAAKDGTRIASICSGAFPLAATGLLDGLRATTHWIAAGLLAAAHPDIEVDPDVLYVDNGQILTSAGAAAGLDLCLHMIRSDYGSAVAADAARLSVVPLEREGGQAQFIVHDHIPTPRGSALEPLLAWLQDNLSRDLTLADIAAQAGVSTRTLIRRFREQTGVTPLQWLHRARIRQAQHLLETTRHSVERIGAQVGFGSPTAFRDRFRRTTGVSPQTYRRSFS
;
A
#
# COMPACT_ATOMS: atom_id res chain seq x y z
N MET A 1 28.42 -10.70 4.53
CA MET A 1 27.63 -9.64 5.21
C MET A 1 26.53 -9.28 4.24
N HIS A 2 25.27 -9.33 4.64
CA HIS A 2 24.13 -9.12 3.74
C HIS A 2 24.20 -7.72 3.14
N THR A 3 24.18 -7.62 1.82
CA THR A 3 24.26 -6.35 1.09
C THR A 3 22.88 -5.91 0.64
N VAL A 4 22.49 -4.70 1.05
CA VAL A 4 21.29 -4.01 0.56
C VAL A 4 21.73 -2.87 -0.35
N ALA A 5 21.36 -2.94 -1.63
CA ALA A 5 21.52 -1.83 -2.56
C ALA A 5 20.21 -1.05 -2.65
N VAL A 6 20.29 0.28 -2.56
CA VAL A 6 19.15 1.19 -2.70
C VAL A 6 19.35 1.98 -4.00
N LEU A 7 18.45 1.77 -4.95
CA LEU A 7 18.53 2.37 -6.29
C LEU A 7 17.93 3.78 -6.29
N ALA A 8 18.76 4.80 -6.29
CA ALA A 8 18.35 6.19 -6.45
C ALA A 8 18.11 6.50 -7.92
N LEU A 9 16.83 6.67 -8.29
CA LEU A 9 16.43 7.17 -9.60
C LEU A 9 16.33 8.71 -9.57
N ASP A 10 16.30 9.33 -10.74
CA ASP A 10 16.03 10.76 -10.80
C ASP A 10 14.62 11.08 -10.27
N GLN A 11 14.49 12.25 -9.63
CA GLN A 11 13.28 12.66 -8.89
C GLN A 11 12.85 11.66 -7.80
N VAL A 12 13.78 10.91 -7.22
CA VAL A 12 13.49 9.99 -6.12
C VAL A 12 12.86 10.72 -4.94
N ILE A 13 11.82 10.14 -4.35
CA ILE A 13 11.19 10.63 -3.13
C ILE A 13 12.19 10.47 -1.98
N PRO A 14 12.67 11.57 -1.36
CA PRO A 14 13.74 11.51 -0.35
C PRO A 14 13.46 10.56 0.82
N PHE A 15 12.20 10.50 1.25
CA PHE A 15 11.82 9.68 2.38
C PHE A 15 11.83 8.18 2.05
N ASP A 16 11.39 7.80 0.84
CA ASP A 16 11.44 6.41 0.39
C ASP A 16 12.89 5.94 0.19
N LEU A 17 13.79 6.84 -0.24
CA LEU A 17 15.23 6.57 -0.37
C LEU A 17 15.91 6.41 0.99
N SER A 18 15.67 7.34 1.92
CA SER A 18 16.36 7.37 3.21
C SER A 18 15.88 6.30 4.19
N THR A 19 14.63 5.86 4.08
CA THR A 19 14.03 4.82 4.93
C THR A 19 14.85 3.51 4.97
N PRO A 20 15.12 2.83 3.84
CA PRO A 20 15.94 1.61 3.86
C PRO A 20 17.37 1.89 4.29
N ILE A 21 17.94 3.03 3.92
CA ILE A 21 19.31 3.41 4.33
C ILE A 21 19.41 3.44 5.85
N GLU A 22 18.50 4.14 6.51
CA GLU A 22 18.50 4.31 7.96
C GLU A 22 18.23 2.99 8.69
N VAL A 23 17.21 2.24 8.28
CA VAL A 23 16.79 1.01 8.96
C VAL A 23 17.85 -0.09 8.85
N PHE A 24 18.35 -0.34 7.64
CA PHE A 24 19.35 -1.41 7.43
C PHE A 24 20.72 -1.04 8.00
N ALA A 25 21.19 0.21 7.84
CA ALA A 25 22.50 0.62 8.34
C ALA A 25 22.60 0.62 9.87
N ARG A 26 21.48 0.85 10.58
CA ARG A 26 21.42 0.83 12.05
C ARG A 26 21.24 -0.56 12.64
N THR A 27 20.86 -1.55 11.84
CA THR A 27 20.63 -2.90 12.35
C THR A 27 21.93 -3.52 12.87
N ARG A 28 21.88 -4.07 14.08
CA ARG A 28 22.98 -4.77 14.74
C ARG A 28 22.55 -6.19 15.08
N LEU A 29 23.47 -7.13 14.92
CA LEU A 29 23.29 -8.52 15.36
C LEU A 29 23.58 -8.64 16.87
N PRO A 30 23.21 -9.76 17.52
CA PRO A 30 23.39 -9.92 18.97
C PRO A 30 24.84 -9.79 19.47
N ASP A 31 25.82 -10.03 18.59
CA ASP A 31 27.25 -9.85 18.86
C ASP A 31 27.76 -8.41 18.63
N GLY A 32 26.86 -7.48 18.28
CA GLY A 32 27.15 -6.07 18.06
C GLY A 32 27.66 -5.73 16.66
N ARG A 33 27.87 -6.69 15.76
CA ARG A 33 28.32 -6.39 14.39
C ARG A 33 27.17 -5.83 13.52
N PRO A 34 27.46 -5.05 12.46
CA PRO A 34 26.45 -4.63 11.51
C PRO A 34 25.76 -5.83 10.84
N GLY A 35 24.42 -5.79 10.78
CA GLY A 35 23.64 -6.81 10.06
C GLY A 35 23.74 -6.66 8.55
N TYR A 36 23.92 -5.43 8.06
CA TYR A 36 23.89 -5.12 6.63
C TYR A 36 25.01 -4.19 6.20
N GLN A 37 25.43 -4.35 4.95
CA GLN A 37 26.13 -3.34 4.18
C GLN A 37 25.10 -2.61 3.31
N VAL A 38 25.03 -1.28 3.36
CA VAL A 38 24.13 -0.50 2.50
C VAL A 38 24.93 0.16 1.38
N ARG A 39 24.45 0.05 0.14
CA ARG A 39 24.98 0.75 -1.04
C ARG A 39 23.88 1.64 -1.60
N VAL A 40 24.20 2.89 -1.92
CA VAL A 40 23.30 3.76 -2.69
C VAL A 40 23.82 3.79 -4.12
N CYS A 41 23.02 3.26 -5.04
CA CYS A 41 23.36 3.04 -6.43
C CYS A 41 22.51 3.94 -7.32
N ALA A 42 23.06 4.43 -8.44
CA ALA A 42 22.31 5.23 -9.40
C ALA A 42 22.82 5.02 -10.82
N GLU A 43 22.00 5.35 -11.82
CA GLU A 43 22.44 5.37 -13.23
C GLU A 43 23.41 6.52 -13.49
N GLN A 44 23.12 7.70 -12.93
CA GLN A 44 23.99 8.87 -12.95
C GLN A 44 24.42 9.22 -11.53
N PRO A 45 25.66 9.70 -11.32
CA PRO A 45 26.18 9.93 -9.98
C PRO A 45 25.44 11.04 -9.25
N ASP A 46 25.03 12.12 -9.92
CA ASP A 46 24.29 13.22 -9.32
C ASP A 46 22.80 13.06 -9.61
N ILE A 47 21.99 12.92 -8.55
CA ILE A 47 20.54 12.65 -8.60
C ILE A 47 19.80 13.85 -8.01
N ASP A 48 18.80 14.35 -8.71
CA ASP A 48 17.88 15.34 -8.17
C ASP A 48 16.75 14.63 -7.40
N ALA A 49 16.59 14.95 -6.12
CA ALA A 49 15.52 14.43 -5.26
C ALA A 49 14.45 15.52 -5.00
N GLY A 50 14.39 16.53 -5.87
CA GLY A 50 13.43 17.64 -5.87
C GLY A 50 13.81 18.76 -4.90
N ALA A 51 13.92 18.45 -3.61
CA ALA A 51 14.27 19.44 -2.59
C ALA A 51 15.79 19.65 -2.45
N PHE A 52 16.57 18.66 -2.86
CA PHE A 52 18.03 18.66 -2.84
C PHE A 52 18.55 17.67 -3.87
N SER A 53 19.83 17.80 -4.21
CA SER A 53 20.54 16.79 -5.01
C SER A 53 21.45 15.96 -4.12
N LEU A 54 21.63 14.69 -4.47
CA LEU A 54 22.55 13.77 -3.79
C LEU A 54 23.51 13.14 -4.79
N ARG A 55 24.73 12.86 -4.35
CA ARG A 55 25.71 12.12 -5.14
C ARG A 55 25.74 10.65 -4.70
N ALA A 56 25.26 9.75 -5.56
CA ALA A 56 25.31 8.31 -5.34
C ALA A 56 26.76 7.81 -5.38
N PRO A 57 27.24 7.07 -4.36
CA PRO A 57 28.61 6.56 -4.34
C PRO A 57 28.86 5.40 -5.33
N TRP A 58 27.81 4.76 -5.84
CA TRP A 58 27.89 3.60 -6.72
C TRP A 58 27.06 3.81 -7.99
N GLY A 59 27.53 3.24 -9.10
CA GLY A 59 26.75 3.10 -10.33
C GLY A 59 25.76 1.94 -10.26
N LEU A 60 25.17 1.57 -11.40
CA LEU A 60 24.32 0.37 -11.52
C LEU A 60 25.10 -0.94 -11.30
N ASP A 61 26.41 -0.94 -11.53
CA ASP A 61 27.32 -2.04 -11.20
C ASP A 61 27.33 -2.34 -9.68
N GLY A 62 27.04 -1.35 -8.84
CA GLY A 62 26.88 -1.55 -7.39
C GLY A 62 25.71 -2.46 -7.00
N LEU A 63 24.75 -2.70 -7.91
CA LEU A 63 23.66 -3.65 -7.73
C LEU A 63 24.14 -5.11 -7.84
N GLU A 64 25.25 -5.35 -8.53
CA GLU A 64 25.79 -6.70 -8.70
C GLU A 64 26.21 -7.31 -7.36
N GLY A 65 25.82 -8.57 -7.14
CA GLY A 65 26.08 -9.29 -5.91
C GLY A 65 25.36 -8.74 -4.67
N ALA A 66 24.40 -7.83 -4.83
CA ALA A 66 23.52 -7.45 -3.74
C ALA A 66 22.55 -8.59 -3.41
N ASP A 67 22.39 -8.87 -2.11
CA ASP A 67 21.41 -9.83 -1.62
C ASP A 67 19.98 -9.25 -1.67
N THR A 68 19.85 -7.92 -1.59
CA THR A 68 18.57 -7.22 -1.72
C THR A 68 18.73 -5.89 -2.46
N ILE A 69 17.84 -5.61 -3.40
CA ILE A 69 17.71 -4.30 -4.06
C ILE A 69 16.41 -3.64 -3.61
N ILE A 70 16.49 -2.38 -3.17
CA ILE A 70 15.34 -1.53 -2.86
C ILE A 70 15.15 -0.52 -3.99
N VAL A 71 13.93 -0.43 -4.51
CA VAL A 71 13.50 0.53 -5.53
C VAL A 71 12.55 1.54 -4.87
N PRO A 72 13.03 2.74 -4.47
CA PRO A 72 12.20 3.79 -3.91
C PRO A 72 11.26 4.42 -4.95
N GLY A 73 10.29 5.19 -4.47
CA GLY A 73 9.39 5.95 -5.32
C GLY A 73 10.05 7.16 -5.97
N THR A 74 9.52 7.56 -7.12
CA THR A 74 9.85 8.82 -7.82
C THR A 74 8.65 9.76 -7.80
N ALA A 75 8.89 11.05 -7.97
CA ALA A 75 7.85 12.08 -8.01
C ALA A 75 6.88 11.89 -9.18
N ASP A 76 7.39 11.49 -10.35
CA ASP A 76 6.59 11.07 -11.49
C ASP A 76 6.62 9.53 -11.64
N PRO A 77 5.58 8.81 -11.18
CA PRO A 77 5.49 7.35 -11.33
C PRO A 77 5.31 6.90 -12.79
N ALA A 78 4.86 7.78 -13.69
CA ALA A 78 4.62 7.44 -15.10
C ALA A 78 5.84 7.67 -15.99
N ALA A 79 6.93 8.22 -15.43
CA ALA A 79 8.16 8.44 -16.16
C ALA A 79 8.72 7.10 -16.71
N PRO A 80 9.21 7.08 -17.96
CA PRO A 80 9.72 5.86 -18.57
C PRO A 80 10.99 5.39 -17.87
N LEU A 81 11.06 4.08 -17.58
CA LEU A 81 12.27 3.46 -17.06
C LEU A 81 13.34 3.33 -18.15
N THR A 82 14.57 3.75 -17.85
CA THR A 82 15.68 3.61 -18.81
C THR A 82 16.00 2.13 -19.06
N PRO A 83 16.45 1.76 -20.28
CA PRO A 83 16.84 0.39 -20.57
C PRO A 83 17.93 -0.13 -19.63
N ALA A 84 18.91 0.70 -19.27
CA ALA A 84 20.00 0.31 -18.39
C ALA A 84 19.50 -0.11 -16.99
N VAL A 85 18.63 0.70 -16.38
CA VAL A 85 18.04 0.35 -15.07
C VAL A 85 17.16 -0.88 -15.17
N ARG A 86 16.31 -0.97 -16.19
CA ARG A 86 15.44 -2.13 -16.42
C ARG A 86 16.23 -3.42 -16.53
N ASP A 87 17.29 -3.40 -17.34
CA ASP A 87 18.09 -4.57 -17.63
C ASP A 87 18.93 -4.98 -16.41
N ALA A 88 19.41 -4.02 -15.62
CA ALA A 88 20.10 -4.28 -14.34
C ALA A 88 19.19 -4.94 -13.29
N LEU A 89 17.94 -4.45 -13.13
CA LEU A 89 16.97 -5.07 -12.23
C LEU A 89 16.59 -6.49 -12.66
N ARG A 90 16.40 -6.71 -13.98
CA ARG A 90 16.13 -8.04 -14.53
C ARG A 90 17.30 -9.00 -14.33
N ALA A 91 18.53 -8.53 -14.53
CA ALA A 91 19.73 -9.33 -14.30
C ALA A 91 19.82 -9.77 -12.82
N ALA A 92 19.67 -8.82 -11.89
CA ALA A 92 19.69 -9.12 -10.46
C ALA A 92 18.58 -10.12 -10.06
N ALA A 93 17.35 -9.93 -10.57
CA ALA A 93 16.26 -10.88 -10.32
C ALA A 93 16.58 -12.29 -10.85
N LYS A 94 17.17 -12.38 -12.05
CA LYS A 94 17.57 -13.67 -12.64
C LYS A 94 18.64 -14.38 -11.79
N ASP A 95 19.52 -13.62 -11.15
CA ASP A 95 20.58 -14.13 -10.28
C ASP A 95 20.10 -14.47 -8.86
N GLY A 96 18.79 -14.32 -8.59
CA GLY A 96 18.18 -14.69 -7.31
C GLY A 96 18.15 -13.56 -6.28
N THR A 97 18.57 -12.34 -6.63
CA THR A 97 18.49 -11.18 -5.73
C THR A 97 17.04 -10.89 -5.36
N ARG A 98 16.78 -10.63 -4.08
CA ARG A 98 15.48 -10.15 -3.59
C ARG A 98 15.29 -8.69 -4.01
N ILE A 99 14.16 -8.35 -4.62
CA ILE A 99 13.87 -6.97 -5.04
C ILE A 99 12.62 -6.47 -4.34
N ALA A 100 12.73 -5.31 -3.70
CA ALA A 100 11.63 -4.71 -2.97
C ALA A 100 11.37 -3.27 -3.47
N SER A 101 10.11 -2.89 -3.67
CA SER A 101 9.76 -1.50 -3.97
C SER A 101 9.10 -0.80 -2.79
N ILE A 102 9.29 0.51 -2.68
CA ILE A 102 8.60 1.38 -1.72
C ILE A 102 7.81 2.44 -2.50
N CYS A 103 6.57 2.70 -2.11
CA CYS A 103 5.72 3.76 -2.69
C CYS A 103 5.53 3.57 -4.21
N SER A 104 5.68 4.65 -4.99
CA SER A 104 5.67 4.63 -6.45
C SER A 104 6.83 3.84 -7.07
N GLY A 105 7.77 3.29 -6.29
CA GLY A 105 8.84 2.43 -6.80
C GLY A 105 8.32 1.13 -7.41
N ALA A 106 7.05 0.80 -7.15
CA ALA A 106 6.36 -0.30 -7.82
C ALA A 106 6.22 -0.08 -9.34
N PHE A 107 6.19 1.18 -9.82
CA PHE A 107 6.08 1.50 -11.25
C PHE A 107 7.32 1.15 -12.07
N PRO A 108 8.54 1.60 -11.70
CA PRO A 108 9.74 1.14 -12.40
C PRO A 108 9.90 -0.38 -12.26
N LEU A 109 9.54 -0.98 -11.13
CA LEU A 109 9.56 -2.44 -11.00
C LEU A 109 8.55 -3.13 -11.94
N ALA A 110 7.34 -2.60 -12.08
CA ALA A 110 6.33 -3.08 -13.04
C ALA A 110 6.78 -2.93 -14.50
N ALA A 111 7.47 -1.84 -14.84
CA ALA A 111 8.05 -1.61 -16.16
C ALA A 111 9.12 -2.65 -16.55
N THR A 112 9.65 -3.42 -15.59
CA THR A 112 10.53 -4.56 -15.87
C THR A 112 9.76 -5.85 -16.21
N GLY A 113 8.45 -5.92 -15.98
CA GLY A 113 7.66 -7.15 -16.09
C GLY A 113 7.90 -8.16 -14.96
N LEU A 114 8.71 -7.82 -13.95
CA LEU A 114 8.95 -8.70 -12.79
C LEU A 114 7.75 -8.83 -11.84
N LEU A 115 6.73 -7.99 -12.00
CA LEU A 115 5.48 -8.06 -11.24
C LEU A 115 4.34 -8.75 -11.98
N ASP A 116 4.54 -9.13 -13.25
CA ASP A 116 3.48 -9.72 -14.08
C ASP A 116 3.00 -11.04 -13.46
N GLY A 117 1.69 -11.15 -13.22
CA GLY A 117 1.06 -12.31 -12.57
C GLY A 117 1.21 -12.36 -11.04
N LEU A 118 1.82 -11.34 -10.42
CA LEU A 118 1.99 -11.25 -8.97
C LEU A 118 0.99 -10.26 -8.34
N ARG A 119 0.76 -10.43 -7.04
CA ARG A 119 0.08 -9.43 -6.21
C ARG A 119 1.08 -8.35 -5.79
N ALA A 120 0.67 -7.08 -5.85
CA ALA A 120 1.53 -5.96 -5.53
C ALA A 120 0.75 -4.85 -4.82
N THR A 121 1.45 -3.99 -4.07
CA THR A 121 0.89 -2.74 -3.55
C THR A 121 1.78 -1.55 -3.90
N THR A 122 1.23 -0.36 -3.78
CA THR A 122 1.93 0.92 -3.96
C THR A 122 1.25 1.97 -3.07
N HIS A 123 1.70 3.22 -3.12
CA HIS A 123 1.00 4.29 -2.41
C HIS A 123 -0.45 4.41 -2.93
N TRP A 124 -1.42 4.50 -2.03
CA TRP A 124 -2.84 4.43 -2.37
C TRP A 124 -3.29 5.39 -3.48
N ILE A 125 -2.73 6.60 -3.51
CA ILE A 125 -3.01 7.60 -4.57
C ILE A 125 -2.65 7.05 -5.96
N ALA A 126 -1.57 6.27 -6.06
CA ALA A 126 -1.04 5.77 -7.32
C ALA A 126 -1.55 4.36 -7.68
N ALA A 127 -2.24 3.66 -6.77
CA ALA A 127 -2.67 2.27 -6.98
C ALA A 127 -3.59 2.10 -8.19
N GLY A 128 -4.55 3.01 -8.37
CA GLY A 128 -5.44 2.97 -9.54
C GLY A 128 -4.70 3.20 -10.86
N LEU A 129 -3.67 4.05 -10.86
CA LEU A 129 -2.83 4.30 -12.03
C LEU A 129 -1.96 3.08 -12.36
N LEU A 130 -1.37 2.43 -11.35
CA LEU A 130 -0.56 1.22 -11.54
C LEU A 130 -1.40 0.09 -12.16
N ALA A 131 -2.59 -0.15 -11.62
CA ALA A 131 -3.51 -1.18 -12.11
C ALA A 131 -3.95 -0.94 -13.56
N ALA A 132 -4.14 0.33 -13.94
CA ALA A 132 -4.52 0.69 -15.31
C ALA A 132 -3.36 0.53 -16.30
N ALA A 133 -2.14 0.87 -15.88
CA ALA A 133 -0.94 0.78 -16.73
C ALA A 133 -0.41 -0.66 -16.89
N HIS A 134 -0.61 -1.51 -15.88
CA HIS A 134 -0.08 -2.87 -15.84
C HIS A 134 -1.19 -3.87 -15.43
N PRO A 135 -2.06 -4.27 -16.39
CA PRO A 135 -3.25 -5.08 -16.10
C PRO A 135 -2.95 -6.52 -15.66
N ASP A 136 -1.73 -7.01 -15.89
CA ASP A 136 -1.29 -8.35 -15.47
C ASP A 136 -0.88 -8.40 -13.99
N ILE A 137 -0.91 -7.28 -13.27
CA ILE A 137 -0.58 -7.18 -11.84
C ILE A 137 -1.86 -7.15 -11.00
N GLU A 138 -1.95 -7.99 -9.97
CA GLU A 138 -3.02 -7.89 -8.97
C GLU A 138 -2.67 -6.78 -7.96
N VAL A 139 -3.06 -5.55 -8.26
CA VAL A 139 -2.79 -4.39 -7.39
C VAL A 139 -3.76 -4.33 -6.21
N ASP A 140 -3.23 -4.42 -5.00
CA ASP A 140 -3.97 -4.32 -3.74
C ASP A 140 -3.61 -3.03 -2.97
N PRO A 141 -4.49 -2.02 -2.96
CA PRO A 141 -4.24 -0.77 -2.22
C PRO A 141 -4.48 -0.91 -0.70
N ASP A 142 -5.11 -2.00 -0.26
CA ASP A 142 -5.62 -2.17 1.11
C ASP A 142 -4.63 -2.92 2.02
N VAL A 143 -3.34 -2.90 1.68
CA VAL A 143 -2.24 -3.48 2.48
C VAL A 143 -1.05 -2.53 2.58
N LEU A 144 -0.26 -2.66 3.66
CA LEU A 144 0.98 -1.89 3.82
C LEU A 144 2.11 -2.45 2.94
N TYR A 145 2.18 -3.77 2.81
CA TYR A 145 3.13 -4.44 1.94
C TYR A 145 2.65 -5.82 1.49
N VAL A 146 3.19 -6.29 0.37
CA VAL A 146 3.02 -7.63 -0.17
C VAL A 146 4.40 -8.29 -0.29
N ASP A 147 4.48 -9.54 0.13
CA ASP A 147 5.66 -10.39 -0.01
C ASP A 147 5.35 -11.59 -0.91
N ASN A 148 5.99 -11.67 -2.08
CA ASN A 148 5.92 -12.79 -3.02
C ASN A 148 7.21 -13.65 -2.98
N GLY A 149 7.96 -13.61 -1.89
CA GLY A 149 9.25 -14.28 -1.72
C GLY A 149 10.39 -13.46 -2.31
N GLN A 150 10.62 -13.56 -3.62
CA GLN A 150 11.72 -12.82 -4.26
C GLN A 150 11.36 -11.34 -4.48
N ILE A 151 10.09 -11.05 -4.78
CA ILE A 151 9.62 -9.72 -5.12
C ILE A 151 8.66 -9.21 -4.04
N LEU A 152 9.00 -8.07 -3.45
CA LEU A 152 8.22 -7.42 -2.40
C LEU A 152 7.82 -6.03 -2.84
N THR A 153 6.66 -5.56 -2.40
CA THR A 153 6.19 -4.20 -2.68
C THR A 153 5.58 -3.63 -1.41
N SER A 154 5.87 -2.39 -1.07
CA SER A 154 5.15 -1.66 -0.03
C SER A 154 4.43 -0.45 -0.59
N ALA A 155 3.42 -0.02 0.15
CA ALA A 155 2.98 1.34 0.10
C ALA A 155 4.13 2.34 0.38
N GLY A 156 3.83 3.63 0.29
CA GLY A 156 4.81 4.67 0.55
C GLY A 156 4.91 5.09 2.01
N ALA A 157 5.76 6.08 2.24
CA ALA A 157 5.92 6.71 3.53
C ALA A 157 6.25 5.67 4.62
N ALA A 158 5.53 5.71 5.74
CA ALA A 158 5.83 4.86 6.88
C ALA A 158 5.69 3.35 6.57
N ALA A 159 4.99 2.94 5.51
CA ALA A 159 4.90 1.53 5.12
C ALA A 159 6.25 0.95 4.65
N GLY A 160 7.16 1.79 4.14
CA GLY A 160 8.52 1.38 3.82
C GLY A 160 9.30 0.90 5.05
N LEU A 161 9.05 1.51 6.22
CA LEU A 161 9.64 1.07 7.50
C LEU A 161 9.15 -0.33 7.87
N ASP A 162 7.85 -0.59 7.71
CA ASP A 162 7.27 -1.90 8.03
C ASP A 162 7.84 -3.00 7.11
N LEU A 163 8.01 -2.72 5.82
CA LEU A 163 8.62 -3.66 4.88
C LEU A 163 10.09 -3.91 5.20
N CYS A 164 10.87 -2.87 5.56
CA CYS A 164 12.26 -3.05 5.98
C CYS A 164 12.36 -3.91 7.24
N LEU A 165 11.53 -3.65 8.26
CA LEU A 165 11.50 -4.44 9.49
C LEU A 165 11.02 -5.88 9.25
N HIS A 166 10.07 -6.07 8.33
CA HIS A 166 9.65 -7.39 7.88
C HIS A 166 10.82 -8.17 7.30
N MET A 167 11.59 -7.57 6.37
CA MET A 167 12.78 -8.22 5.80
C MET A 167 13.83 -8.54 6.86
N ILE A 168 14.10 -7.64 7.80
CA ILE A 168 15.04 -7.90 8.90
C ILE A 168 14.60 -9.08 9.75
N ARG A 169 13.30 -9.20 10.03
CA ARG A 169 12.73 -10.34 10.76
C ARG A 169 12.93 -11.64 10.00
N SER A 170 12.73 -11.63 8.68
CA SER A 170 12.93 -12.80 7.83
C SER A 170 14.40 -13.21 7.76
N ASP A 171 15.32 -12.24 7.72
CA ASP A 171 16.76 -12.50 7.59
C ASP A 171 17.41 -12.94 8.91
N TYR A 172 17.04 -12.29 10.03
CA TYR A 172 17.75 -12.42 11.31
C TYR A 172 16.84 -12.69 12.52
N GLY A 173 15.54 -12.87 12.32
CA GLY A 173 14.56 -13.20 13.35
C GLY A 173 14.00 -12.01 14.12
N SER A 174 12.94 -12.28 14.90
CA SER A 174 12.13 -11.24 15.56
C SER A 174 12.90 -10.37 16.55
N ALA A 175 13.94 -10.91 17.21
CA ALA A 175 14.71 -10.15 18.19
C ALA A 175 15.52 -9.01 17.55
N VAL A 176 16.12 -9.27 16.39
CA VAL A 176 16.91 -8.27 15.64
C VAL A 176 15.97 -7.22 15.03
N ALA A 177 14.84 -7.64 14.46
CA ALA A 177 13.82 -6.70 13.97
C ALA A 177 13.25 -5.82 15.09
N ALA A 178 13.00 -6.38 16.28
CA ALA A 178 12.57 -5.63 17.45
C ALA A 178 13.57 -4.55 17.86
N ASP A 179 14.86 -4.87 17.77
CA ASP A 179 15.92 -3.91 18.08
C ASP A 179 16.02 -2.78 17.05
N ALA A 180 15.99 -3.15 15.76
CA ALA A 180 15.93 -2.18 14.68
C ALA A 180 14.73 -1.23 14.81
N ALA A 181 13.53 -1.75 15.12
CA ALA A 181 12.34 -0.94 15.34
C ALA A 181 12.50 0.05 16.51
N ARG A 182 13.11 -0.38 17.62
CA ARG A 182 13.41 0.50 18.77
C ARG A 182 14.38 1.62 18.39
N LEU A 183 15.42 1.31 17.63
CA LEU A 183 16.40 2.30 17.15
C LEU A 183 15.78 3.29 16.16
N SER A 184 14.80 2.85 15.38
CA SER A 184 14.02 3.68 14.47
C SER A 184 12.85 4.41 15.14
N VAL A 185 12.62 4.20 16.44
CA VAL A 185 11.52 4.82 17.22
C VAL A 185 10.15 4.56 16.59
N VAL A 186 9.93 3.34 16.11
CA VAL A 186 8.66 2.90 15.53
C VAL A 186 8.08 1.71 16.28
N PRO A 187 6.75 1.53 16.28
CA PRO A 187 6.16 0.28 16.74
C PRO A 187 6.71 -0.89 15.90
N LEU A 188 7.03 -2.00 16.58
CA LEU A 188 7.56 -3.20 15.91
C LEU A 188 6.58 -3.81 14.91
N GLU A 189 5.26 -3.67 15.16
CA GLU A 189 4.25 -4.28 14.31
C GLU A 189 3.13 -3.29 13.95
N ARG A 190 3.11 -2.96 12.66
CA ARG A 190 1.87 -2.91 11.89
C ARG A 190 1.88 -4.17 11.01
N GLU A 191 0.89 -5.04 11.18
CA GLU A 191 0.80 -6.25 10.33
C GLU A 191 0.68 -5.82 8.86
N GLY A 192 1.36 -6.52 7.95
CA GLY A 192 1.35 -6.15 6.51
C GLY A 192 -0.06 -6.13 5.90
N GLY A 193 -0.99 -6.92 6.45
CA GLY A 193 -2.41 -6.94 6.07
C GLY A 193 -3.24 -5.79 6.63
N GLN A 194 -2.66 -4.88 7.40
CA GLN A 194 -3.32 -3.63 7.78
C GLN A 194 -3.48 -2.75 6.54
N ALA A 195 -4.65 -2.13 6.37
CA ALA A 195 -4.85 -1.17 5.30
C ALA A 195 -4.08 0.13 5.55
N GLN A 196 -3.64 0.79 4.48
CA GLN A 196 -3.21 2.19 4.55
C GLN A 196 -4.36 3.03 5.14
N PHE A 197 -4.03 4.08 5.90
CA PHE A 197 -5.03 5.07 6.32
C PHE A 197 -5.39 5.95 5.12
N ILE A 198 -6.21 5.39 4.22
CA ILE A 198 -6.64 6.04 3.00
C ILE A 198 -7.89 6.86 3.30
N VAL A 199 -7.76 8.19 3.20
CA VAL A 199 -8.93 9.07 3.08
C VAL A 199 -9.55 8.81 1.71
N HIS A 200 -10.54 7.95 1.68
CA HIS A 200 -11.32 7.71 0.47
C HIS A 200 -12.35 8.83 0.34
N ASP A 201 -11.95 9.97 -0.24
CA ASP A 201 -12.87 11.10 -0.36
C ASP A 201 -14.19 10.68 -1.02
N HIS A 202 -14.16 9.82 -2.05
CA HIS A 202 -15.37 9.22 -2.62
C HIS A 202 -15.05 7.83 -3.18
N ILE A 203 -16.01 6.87 -3.14
CA ILE A 203 -15.94 5.75 -4.11
C ILE A 203 -15.99 6.41 -5.49
N PRO A 204 -15.01 6.20 -6.39
CA PRO A 204 -15.05 6.82 -7.70
C PRO A 204 -16.34 6.40 -8.40
N THR A 205 -17.32 7.30 -8.41
CA THR A 205 -18.44 7.21 -9.30
C THR A 205 -17.88 7.58 -10.67
N PRO A 206 -17.92 6.70 -11.69
CA PRO A 206 -17.58 7.14 -13.02
C PRO A 206 -18.54 8.28 -13.36
N ARG A 207 -18.03 9.51 -13.50
CA ARG A 207 -18.84 10.69 -13.82
C ARG A 207 -19.58 10.40 -15.13
N GLY A 208 -20.91 10.54 -15.14
CA GLY A 208 -21.76 10.19 -16.27
C GLY A 208 -22.19 8.73 -16.35
N SER A 209 -21.94 7.91 -15.32
CA SER A 209 -22.49 6.55 -15.25
C SER A 209 -23.99 6.57 -14.93
N ALA A 210 -24.72 5.60 -15.48
CA ALA A 210 -26.15 5.41 -15.18
C ALA A 210 -26.43 5.10 -13.69
N LEU A 211 -25.40 4.79 -12.89
CA LEU A 211 -25.52 4.53 -11.46
C LEU A 211 -25.27 5.76 -10.59
N GLU A 212 -24.76 6.87 -11.13
CA GLU A 212 -24.35 8.03 -10.34
C GLU A 212 -25.45 8.59 -9.41
N PRO A 213 -26.70 8.82 -9.87
CA PRO A 213 -27.78 9.27 -8.99
C PRO A 213 -28.12 8.27 -7.88
N LEU A 214 -28.00 6.97 -8.17
CA LEU A 214 -28.29 5.92 -7.20
C LEU A 214 -27.17 5.81 -6.15
N LEU A 215 -25.91 5.95 -6.55
CA LEU A 215 -24.78 5.93 -5.61
C LEU A 215 -24.84 7.13 -4.66
N ALA A 216 -25.18 8.32 -5.16
CA ALA A 216 -25.41 9.50 -4.33
C ALA A 216 -26.55 9.26 -3.33
N TRP A 217 -27.69 8.73 -3.79
CA TRP A 217 -28.79 8.38 -2.89
C TRP A 217 -28.38 7.36 -1.83
N LEU A 218 -27.58 6.34 -2.18
CA LEU A 218 -27.07 5.38 -1.20
C LEU A 218 -26.17 6.03 -0.14
N GLN A 219 -25.34 7.00 -0.52
CA GLN A 219 -24.50 7.77 0.41
C GLN A 219 -25.35 8.59 1.39
N ASP A 220 -26.43 9.20 0.92
CA ASP A 220 -27.35 9.96 1.77
C ASP A 220 -28.18 9.05 2.70
N ASN A 221 -28.27 7.76 2.39
CA ASN A 221 -29.13 6.79 3.07
C ASN A 221 -28.37 5.66 3.77
N LEU A 222 -27.07 5.84 4.05
CA LEU A 222 -26.22 4.80 4.66
C LEU A 222 -26.78 4.25 5.99
N SER A 223 -27.45 5.09 6.79
CA SER A 223 -28.02 4.73 8.09
C SER A 223 -29.26 3.83 8.02
N ARG A 224 -29.95 3.79 6.87
CA ARG A 224 -31.21 3.05 6.71
C ARG A 224 -30.96 1.57 6.47
N ASP A 225 -31.83 0.71 6.98
CA ASP A 225 -31.79 -0.71 6.62
C ASP A 225 -32.33 -0.89 5.19
N LEU A 226 -31.42 -1.04 4.23
CA LEU A 226 -31.73 -1.12 2.80
C LEU A 226 -31.52 -2.55 2.31
N THR A 227 -32.59 -3.16 1.82
CA THR A 227 -32.53 -4.44 1.13
C THR A 227 -32.15 -4.26 -0.33
N LEU A 228 -31.73 -5.34 -1.00
CA LEU A 228 -31.48 -5.30 -2.44
C LEU A 228 -32.75 -4.89 -3.23
N ALA A 229 -33.93 -5.23 -2.74
CA ALA A 229 -35.20 -4.86 -3.36
C ALA A 229 -35.44 -3.35 -3.27
N ASP A 230 -35.13 -2.71 -2.14
CA ASP A 230 -35.25 -1.26 -1.97
C ASP A 230 -34.34 -0.50 -2.92
N ILE A 231 -33.08 -0.95 -3.05
CA ILE A 231 -32.11 -0.33 -3.95
C ILE A 231 -32.54 -0.51 -5.42
N ALA A 232 -33.09 -1.67 -5.77
CA ALA A 232 -33.57 -1.95 -7.12
C ALA A 232 -34.81 -1.10 -7.47
N ALA A 233 -35.73 -0.94 -6.52
CA ALA A 233 -36.89 -0.08 -6.64
C ALA A 233 -36.48 1.39 -6.83
N GLN A 234 -35.54 1.89 -6.03
CA GLN A 234 -35.00 3.24 -6.17
C GLN A 234 -34.35 3.47 -7.54
N ALA A 235 -33.70 2.44 -8.09
CA ALA A 235 -33.06 2.47 -9.40
C ALA A 235 -34.04 2.26 -10.58
N GLY A 236 -35.31 1.97 -10.32
CA GLY A 236 -36.31 1.67 -11.34
C GLY A 236 -36.01 0.41 -12.17
N VAL A 237 -35.29 -0.57 -11.60
CA VAL A 237 -34.89 -1.80 -12.31
C VAL A 237 -35.14 -3.05 -11.47
N SER A 238 -35.11 -4.23 -12.09
CA SER A 238 -35.12 -5.49 -11.34
C SER A 238 -33.82 -5.70 -10.55
N THR A 239 -33.87 -6.48 -9.48
CA THR A 239 -32.69 -6.85 -8.66
C THR A 239 -31.59 -7.50 -9.49
N ARG A 240 -31.97 -8.35 -10.47
CA ARG A 240 -31.03 -8.98 -11.42
C ARG A 240 -30.30 -7.94 -12.27
N THR A 241 -31.03 -6.98 -12.83
CA THR A 241 -30.44 -5.91 -13.64
C THR A 241 -29.53 -5.02 -12.80
N LEU A 242 -29.95 -4.70 -11.57
CA LEU A 242 -29.15 -3.93 -10.63
C LEU A 242 -27.80 -4.62 -10.32
N ILE A 243 -27.82 -5.89 -9.93
CA ILE A 243 -26.59 -6.65 -9.63
C ILE A 243 -25.65 -6.65 -10.83
N ARG A 244 -26.17 -6.91 -12.03
CA ARG A 244 -25.37 -6.94 -13.26
C ARG A 244 -24.70 -5.58 -13.51
N ARG A 245 -25.48 -4.49 -13.49
CA ARG A 245 -24.95 -3.12 -13.70
C ARG A 245 -23.91 -2.74 -12.66
N PHE A 246 -24.13 -3.08 -11.39
CA PHE A 246 -23.15 -2.83 -10.32
C PHE A 246 -21.86 -3.59 -10.54
N ARG A 247 -21.91 -4.88 -10.89
CA ARG A 247 -20.69 -5.65 -11.17
C ARG A 247 -19.93 -5.10 -12.37
N GLU A 248 -20.63 -4.75 -13.44
CA GLU A 248 -20.04 -4.18 -14.66
C GLU A 248 -19.36 -2.83 -14.40
N GLN A 249 -19.94 -1.97 -13.56
CA GLN A 249 -19.45 -0.60 -13.36
C GLN A 249 -18.57 -0.41 -12.11
N THR A 250 -18.71 -1.26 -11.10
CA THR A 250 -18.04 -1.10 -9.79
C THR A 250 -17.25 -2.34 -9.35
N GLY A 251 -17.32 -3.45 -10.09
CA GLY A 251 -16.69 -4.72 -9.74
C GLY A 251 -17.34 -5.48 -8.59
N VAL A 252 -18.31 -4.89 -7.87
CA VAL A 252 -18.94 -5.48 -6.69
C VAL A 252 -20.47 -5.48 -6.77
N THR A 253 -21.13 -6.21 -5.87
CA THR A 253 -22.60 -6.19 -5.76
C THR A 253 -23.10 -4.94 -5.00
N PRO A 254 -24.38 -4.54 -5.15
CA PRO A 254 -24.94 -3.37 -4.48
C PRO A 254 -24.81 -3.40 -2.95
N LEU A 255 -25.07 -4.55 -2.32
CA LEU A 255 -24.96 -4.68 -0.87
C LEU A 255 -23.51 -4.68 -0.39
N GLN A 256 -22.57 -5.25 -1.15
CA GLN A 256 -21.14 -5.14 -0.85
C GLN A 256 -20.67 -3.69 -0.93
N TRP A 257 -21.11 -2.96 -1.97
CA TRP A 257 -20.83 -1.54 -2.10
C TRP A 257 -21.36 -0.73 -0.91
N LEU A 258 -22.62 -0.97 -0.52
CA LEU A 258 -23.25 -0.30 0.63
C LEU A 258 -22.48 -0.57 1.92
N HIS A 259 -22.10 -1.83 2.19
CA HIS A 259 -21.31 -2.16 3.37
C HIS A 259 -19.94 -1.47 3.37
N ARG A 260 -19.24 -1.41 2.23
CA ARG A 260 -17.97 -0.68 2.11
C ARG A 260 -18.17 0.81 2.39
N ALA A 261 -19.21 1.43 1.84
CA ALA A 261 -19.52 2.84 2.09
C ALA A 261 -19.81 3.11 3.58
N ARG A 262 -20.55 2.22 4.26
CA ARG A 262 -20.80 2.33 5.71
C ARG A 262 -19.53 2.23 6.55
N ILE A 263 -18.61 1.32 6.22
CA ILE A 263 -17.33 1.20 6.93
C ILE A 263 -16.50 2.48 6.74
N ARG A 264 -16.46 3.05 5.53
CA ARG A 264 -15.78 4.32 5.27
C ARG A 264 -16.35 5.47 6.09
N GLN A 265 -17.67 5.62 6.12
CA GLN A 265 -18.32 6.63 6.97
C GLN A 265 -17.98 6.40 8.45
N ALA A 266 -17.87 5.13 8.88
CA ALA A 266 -17.49 4.81 10.25
C ALA A 266 -16.04 5.20 10.55
N GLN A 267 -15.10 4.99 9.62
CA GLN A 267 -13.71 5.45 9.74
C GLN A 267 -13.67 6.97 9.92
N HIS A 268 -14.33 7.71 9.03
CA HIS A 268 -14.42 9.18 9.11
C HIS A 268 -14.98 9.66 10.47
N LEU A 269 -16.05 9.03 10.98
CA LEU A 269 -16.61 9.38 12.29
C LEU A 269 -15.70 8.98 13.46
N LEU A 270 -14.91 7.91 13.33
CA LEU A 270 -13.94 7.49 14.35
C LEU A 270 -12.76 8.49 14.43
N GLU A 271 -12.37 9.06 13.30
CA GLU A 271 -11.29 10.05 13.15
C GLU A 271 -11.72 11.46 13.60
N THR A 272 -12.93 11.88 13.24
CA THR A 272 -13.36 13.29 13.41
C THR A 272 -14.21 13.55 14.64
N THR A 273 -14.72 12.50 15.32
CA THR A 273 -15.65 12.65 16.44
C THR A 273 -15.25 11.82 17.67
N ARG A 274 -15.81 12.19 18.82
CA ARG A 274 -15.68 11.42 20.08
C ARG A 274 -16.84 10.44 20.33
N HIS A 275 -17.70 10.18 19.33
CA HIS A 275 -18.86 9.29 19.48
C HIS A 275 -18.42 7.87 19.87
N SER A 276 -19.16 7.14 20.72
CA SER A 276 -18.80 5.76 21.04
C SER A 276 -18.84 4.86 19.79
N VAL A 277 -18.10 3.74 19.82
CA VAL A 277 -18.07 2.75 18.72
C VAL A 277 -19.47 2.22 18.43
N GLU A 278 -20.28 2.02 19.47
CA GLU A 278 -21.68 1.60 19.39
C GLU A 278 -22.54 2.65 18.68
N ARG A 279 -22.38 3.93 19.04
CA ARG A 279 -23.10 5.04 18.42
C ARG A 279 -22.73 5.17 16.94
N ILE A 280 -21.46 5.05 16.60
CA ILE A 280 -21.00 5.10 15.21
C ILE A 280 -21.58 3.94 14.39
N GLY A 281 -21.53 2.71 14.93
CA GLY A 281 -22.12 1.54 14.27
C GLY A 281 -23.60 1.73 13.94
N ALA A 282 -24.38 2.27 14.89
CA ALA A 282 -25.79 2.61 14.65
C ALA A 282 -25.96 3.74 13.62
N GLN A 283 -25.15 4.80 13.73
CA GLN A 283 -25.21 5.97 12.84
C GLN A 283 -24.93 5.60 11.37
N VAL A 284 -24.04 4.64 11.12
CA VAL A 284 -23.73 4.15 9.77
C VAL A 284 -24.60 2.97 9.33
N GLY A 285 -25.66 2.64 10.08
CA GLY A 285 -26.68 1.67 9.63
C GLY A 285 -26.33 0.20 9.87
N PHE A 286 -25.47 -0.12 10.84
CA PHE A 286 -25.32 -1.50 11.33
C PHE A 286 -26.28 -1.75 12.48
N GLY A 287 -27.22 -2.67 12.30
CA GLY A 287 -28.21 -3.04 13.33
C GLY A 287 -27.65 -3.81 14.52
N SER A 288 -26.38 -4.26 14.45
CA SER A 288 -25.73 -4.97 15.54
C SER A 288 -24.29 -4.46 15.76
N PRO A 289 -23.92 -4.10 17.01
CA PRO A 289 -22.53 -3.74 17.35
C PRO A 289 -21.54 -4.88 17.11
N THR A 290 -21.96 -6.15 17.17
CA THR A 290 -21.08 -7.28 16.86
C THR A 290 -20.86 -7.42 15.36
N ALA A 291 -21.92 -7.28 14.56
CA ALA A 291 -21.83 -7.31 13.10
C ALA A 291 -20.99 -6.14 12.56
N PHE A 292 -21.12 -4.95 13.14
CA PHE A 292 -20.29 -3.80 12.82
C PHE A 292 -18.80 -4.09 13.08
N ARG A 293 -18.46 -4.55 14.30
CA ARG A 293 -17.06 -4.85 14.66
C ARG A 293 -16.44 -5.93 13.79
N ASP A 294 -17.18 -7.01 13.51
CA ASP A 294 -16.71 -8.09 12.63
C ASP A 294 -16.49 -7.56 11.20
N ARG A 295 -17.46 -6.84 10.62
CA ARG A 295 -17.33 -6.27 9.28
C ARG A 295 -16.18 -5.26 9.21
N PHE A 296 -16.08 -4.36 10.18
CA PHE A 296 -15.01 -3.37 10.23
C PHE A 296 -13.65 -4.05 10.26
N ARG A 297 -13.44 -5.02 11.15
CA ARG A 297 -12.16 -5.75 11.23
C ARG A 297 -11.84 -6.51 9.94
N ARG A 298 -12.82 -7.15 9.30
CA ARG A 298 -12.61 -7.81 8.01
C ARG A 298 -12.26 -6.84 6.88
N THR A 299 -12.68 -5.58 6.97
CA THR A 299 -12.43 -4.57 5.94
C THR A 299 -11.16 -3.77 6.19
N THR A 300 -10.79 -3.49 7.45
CA THR A 300 -9.66 -2.60 7.79
C THR A 300 -8.47 -3.33 8.42
N GLY A 301 -8.61 -4.62 8.73
CA GLY A 301 -7.61 -5.43 9.44
C GLY A 301 -7.64 -5.26 10.97
N VAL A 302 -8.19 -4.16 11.49
CA VAL A 302 -8.15 -3.82 12.93
C VAL A 302 -9.53 -3.56 13.53
N SER A 303 -9.65 -3.61 14.85
CA SER A 303 -10.92 -3.27 15.52
C SER A 303 -11.22 -1.76 15.43
N PRO A 304 -12.50 -1.31 15.48
CA PRO A 304 -12.83 0.12 15.52
C PRO A 304 -12.15 0.90 16.65
N GLN A 305 -11.96 0.27 17.82
CA GLN A 305 -11.28 0.91 18.97
C GLN A 305 -9.79 1.07 18.70
N THR A 306 -9.14 0.03 18.15
CA THR A 306 -7.74 0.08 17.73
C THR A 306 -7.55 1.15 16.67
N TYR A 307 -8.45 1.22 15.68
CA TYR A 307 -8.43 2.22 14.62
C TYR A 307 -8.48 3.64 15.19
N ARG A 308 -9.44 3.93 16.09
CA ARG A 308 -9.53 5.27 16.71
C ARG A 308 -8.25 5.67 17.44
N ARG A 309 -7.62 4.75 18.16
CA ARG A 309 -6.38 5.03 18.91
C ARG A 309 -5.24 5.51 18.01
N SER A 310 -5.27 5.23 16.71
CA SER A 310 -4.30 5.74 15.75
C SER A 310 -4.49 7.23 15.40
N PHE A 311 -5.64 7.82 15.74
CA PHE A 311 -6.00 9.21 15.39
C PHE A 311 -6.36 10.07 16.62
N SER A 312 -6.18 9.56 17.83
CA SER A 312 -6.52 10.24 19.08
C SER A 312 -5.32 10.48 19.99
#